data_AF-A0A5K7ZME6-F1
#
_entry.id   AF-A0A5K7ZME6-F1
#
_cell.length_a   1.000
_cell.length_b   1.000
_cell.length_c   1.000
_cell.angle_alpha   90.00
_cell.angle_beta   90.00
_cell.angle_gamma   90.00
#
_symmetry.space_group_name_H-M   'P 1'
#
loop_
_entity.id
_entity.type
_entity.pdbx_description
1 polymer ?
#
loop_
_entity_poly.entity_id
_entity_poly.type
_entity_poly.pdbx_seq_one_letter_code
_entity_poly.pdbx_strand_id
1 'polypeptide(L)'
;MNAMRITNCQDLSFSGKLSRERIDRALEALGANVIRRLLCFALYLLGLNRQNIAKTLDMPAETVKSTIRTIINDGLSALQDRRRRQYQPLATICHQLPPIAVRQQEQFIIIDLGAPDRQLKIDKQDTLQSKIVLLTMLNSGLLTSKQVAEAIGLTRPRTMTLARQLMQKGALSLVDQRKGQKQDYRVSPQIKAELIQQFAVDAITGGATSGLSISDQLKERCQITISPRTVRHHLDKLGLSKIKRSLPELVTAVKKTSKAGASE
;
A
#
# COMPACT_ATOMS: atom_id res chain seq x y z
N MET A 1 -15.47 -41.08 -6.10
CA MET A 1 -15.90 -41.60 -4.78
C MET A 1 -14.95 -42.71 -4.39
N ASN A 2 -14.05 -42.48 -3.42
CA ASN A 2 -13.17 -43.54 -2.93
C ASN A 2 -14.00 -44.51 -2.08
N ALA A 3 -14.20 -45.74 -2.56
CA ALA A 3 -14.83 -46.79 -1.77
C ALA A 3 -13.88 -47.16 -0.62
N MET A 4 -14.23 -46.74 0.61
CA MET A 4 -13.52 -47.13 1.81
C MET A 4 -13.66 -48.64 2.01
N ARG A 5 -12.54 -49.37 2.11
CA ARG A 5 -12.57 -50.80 2.40
C ARG A 5 -13.23 -50.99 3.77
N ILE A 6 -14.33 -51.74 3.81
CA ILE A 6 -14.97 -52.13 5.06
C ILE A 6 -14.04 -53.14 5.73
N THR A 7 -13.38 -52.74 6.81
CA THR A 7 -12.48 -53.62 7.57
C THR A 7 -13.34 -54.61 8.35
N ASN A 8 -13.26 -55.90 8.01
CA ASN A 8 -13.88 -56.95 8.83
C ASN A 8 -13.03 -57.17 10.09
N CYS A 9 -13.55 -56.76 11.24
CA CYS A 9 -12.85 -56.92 12.52
C CYS A 9 -13.01 -58.32 13.13
N GLN A 10 -13.75 -59.25 12.50
CA GLN A 10 -14.00 -60.59 13.04
C GLN A 10 -12.78 -61.52 12.95
N ASP A 11 -11.90 -61.29 11.97
CA ASP A 11 -10.71 -62.12 11.74
C ASP A 11 -9.45 -61.59 12.47
N LEU A 12 -9.61 -60.53 13.27
CA LEU A 12 -8.51 -59.86 13.97
C LEU A 12 -8.41 -60.35 15.42
N SER A 13 -7.23 -60.84 15.82
CA SER A 13 -6.94 -61.17 17.22
C SER A 13 -6.64 -59.90 18.03
N PHE A 14 -7.55 -59.48 18.89
CA PHE A 14 -7.34 -58.34 19.79
C PHE A 14 -6.67 -58.78 21.10
N SER A 15 -5.50 -58.21 21.41
CA SER A 15 -4.86 -58.40 22.73
C SER A 15 -5.44 -57.42 23.74
N GLY A 16 -6.12 -57.95 24.76
CA GLY A 16 -6.71 -57.14 25.84
C GLY A 16 -5.70 -56.39 26.71
N LYS A 17 -4.43 -56.82 26.73
CA LYS A 17 -3.34 -56.13 27.44
C LYS A 17 -2.87 -54.89 26.66
N LEU A 18 -2.56 -55.06 25.37
CA LEU A 18 -2.15 -53.95 24.50
C LEU A 18 -3.28 -52.93 24.27
N SER A 19 -4.53 -53.39 24.23
CA SER A 19 -5.68 -52.49 24.11
C SER A 19 -5.78 -51.55 25.31
N ARG A 20 -5.60 -52.06 26.53
CA ARG A 20 -5.65 -51.24 27.76
C ARG A 20 -4.53 -50.22 27.78
N GLU A 21 -3.28 -50.65 27.57
CA GLU A 21 -2.12 -49.75 27.55
C GLU A 21 -2.25 -48.62 26.51
N ARG A 22 -2.83 -48.91 25.34
CA ARG A 22 -3.07 -47.91 24.28
C ARG A 22 -4.21 -46.96 24.62
N ILE A 23 -5.27 -47.47 25.23
CA ILE A 23 -6.40 -46.64 25.69
C ILE A 23 -5.90 -45.72 26.81
N ASP A 24 -5.11 -46.20 27.76
CA ASP A 24 -4.59 -45.39 28.87
C ASP A 24 -3.72 -44.24 28.36
N ARG A 25 -2.80 -44.50 27.41
CA ARG A 25 -2.03 -43.44 26.74
C ARG A 25 -2.92 -42.44 26.00
N ALA A 26 -3.98 -42.92 25.36
CA ALA A 26 -4.92 -42.06 24.65
C ALA A 26 -5.80 -41.23 25.60
N LEU A 27 -6.13 -41.76 26.78
CA LEU A 27 -6.83 -41.07 27.85
C LEU A 27 -5.98 -39.92 28.42
N GLU A 28 -4.68 -40.13 28.60
CA GLU A 28 -3.74 -39.09 29.02
C GLU A 28 -3.62 -37.95 27.98
N ALA A 29 -3.60 -38.29 26.68
CA ALA A 29 -3.40 -37.32 25.61
C ALA A 29 -4.67 -36.53 25.21
N LEU A 30 -5.83 -37.20 25.16
CA LEU A 30 -7.06 -36.65 24.58
C LEU A 30 -8.19 -36.45 25.60
N GLY A 31 -8.08 -37.08 26.78
CA GLY A 31 -9.07 -37.04 27.83
C GLY A 31 -10.22 -38.04 27.65
N ALA A 32 -10.76 -38.51 28.78
CA ALA A 32 -11.76 -39.59 28.84
C ALA A 32 -13.03 -39.32 28.03
N ASN A 33 -13.52 -38.08 28.01
CA ASN A 33 -14.74 -37.73 27.29
C ASN A 33 -14.57 -37.79 25.78
N VAL A 34 -13.40 -37.41 25.26
CA VAL A 34 -13.10 -37.43 23.82
C VAL A 34 -12.96 -38.87 23.34
N ILE A 35 -12.21 -39.69 24.08
CA ILE A 35 -12.04 -41.13 23.77
C ILE A 35 -13.39 -41.86 23.79
N ARG A 36 -14.26 -41.60 24.78
CA ARG A 36 -15.58 -42.21 24.85
C ARG A 36 -16.47 -41.86 23.66
N ARG A 37 -16.42 -40.61 23.18
CA ARG A 37 -17.14 -40.16 21.97
C ARG A 37 -16.55 -40.77 20.69
N LEU A 38 -15.23 -40.88 20.60
CA LEU A 38 -14.53 -41.52 19.49
C LEU A 38 -14.88 -43.01 19.38
N LEU A 39 -14.82 -43.75 20.48
CA LEU A 39 -15.19 -45.17 20.52
C LEU A 39 -16.67 -45.38 20.19
N CYS A 40 -17.55 -44.52 20.70
CA CYS A 40 -18.98 -44.52 20.36
C CYS A 40 -19.21 -44.39 18.86
N PHE A 41 -18.55 -43.42 18.22
CA PHE A 41 -18.66 -43.21 16.78
C PHE A 41 -18.01 -44.33 15.96
N ALA A 42 -16.86 -44.85 16.40
CA ALA A 42 -16.20 -45.98 15.74
C ALA A 42 -17.07 -47.24 15.76
N LEU A 43 -17.69 -47.58 16.89
CA LEU A 43 -18.61 -48.71 16.98
C LEU A 43 -19.85 -48.52 16.09
N TYR A 44 -20.36 -47.29 15.98
CA TYR A 44 -21.45 -46.97 15.07
C TYR A 44 -21.05 -47.18 13.60
N LEU A 45 -19.84 -46.77 13.20
CA LEU A 45 -19.32 -47.00 11.84
C LEU A 45 -19.09 -48.49 11.54
N LEU A 46 -18.76 -49.28 12.56
CA LEU A 46 -18.66 -50.75 12.46
C LEU A 46 -20.03 -51.46 12.41
N GLY A 47 -21.13 -50.72 12.45
CA GLY A 47 -22.49 -51.25 12.27
C GLY A 47 -23.18 -51.72 13.55
N LEU A 48 -22.65 -51.40 14.74
CA LEU A 48 -23.32 -51.76 16.00
C LEU A 48 -24.61 -50.95 16.22
N ASN A 49 -25.64 -51.61 16.77
CA ASN A 49 -26.88 -50.93 17.17
C ASN A 49 -26.62 -49.96 18.34
N ARG A 50 -27.28 -48.80 18.30
CA ARG A 50 -27.21 -47.73 19.32
C ARG A 50 -27.48 -48.25 20.74
N GLN A 51 -28.39 -49.22 20.91
CA GLN A 51 -28.68 -49.83 22.21
C GLN A 51 -27.53 -50.69 22.74
N ASN A 52 -26.82 -51.39 21.85
CA ASN A 52 -25.66 -52.20 22.22
C ASN A 52 -24.48 -51.30 22.57
N ILE A 53 -24.26 -50.22 21.81
CA ILE A 53 -23.23 -49.20 22.12
C ILE A 53 -23.49 -48.56 23.50
N ALA A 54 -24.75 -48.22 23.79
CA ALA A 54 -25.16 -47.67 25.08
C ALA A 54 -24.82 -48.62 26.23
N LYS A 55 -25.09 -49.93 26.09
CA LYS A 55 -24.73 -50.95 27.08
C LYS A 55 -23.23 -51.14 27.22
N THR A 56 -22.49 -51.22 26.11
CA THR A 56 -21.04 -51.48 26.12
C THR A 56 -20.23 -50.31 26.68
N LEU A 57 -20.66 -49.08 26.43
CA LEU A 57 -19.97 -47.87 26.90
C LEU A 57 -20.58 -47.28 28.18
N ASP A 58 -21.57 -47.94 28.79
CA ASP A 58 -22.32 -47.48 29.96
C ASP A 58 -22.90 -46.05 29.81
N MET A 59 -23.46 -45.76 28.63
CA MET A 59 -24.00 -44.43 28.27
C MET A 59 -25.52 -44.48 28.07
N PRO A 60 -26.25 -43.40 28.40
CA PRO A 60 -27.65 -43.28 28.00
C PRO A 60 -27.82 -43.33 26.48
N ALA A 61 -28.83 -44.06 26.00
CA ALA A 61 -29.09 -44.21 24.56
C ALA A 61 -29.33 -42.87 23.85
N GLU A 62 -29.94 -41.88 24.53
CA GLU A 62 -30.12 -40.53 23.99
C GLU A 62 -28.80 -39.76 23.85
N THR A 63 -27.83 -39.99 24.75
CA THR A 63 -26.48 -39.39 24.65
C THR A 63 -25.70 -39.96 23.46
N VAL A 64 -25.82 -41.27 23.21
CA VAL A 64 -25.24 -41.94 22.03
C VAL A 64 -25.80 -41.33 20.74
N LYS A 65 -27.13 -41.22 20.65
CA LYS A 65 -27.83 -40.62 19.51
C LYS A 65 -27.45 -39.16 19.27
N SER A 66 -27.38 -38.35 20.33
CA SER A 66 -26.93 -36.96 20.25
C SER A 66 -25.48 -36.88 19.76
N THR A 67 -24.58 -37.67 20.34
CA THR A 67 -23.16 -37.69 19.98
C THR A 67 -22.95 -38.05 18.51
N ILE A 68 -23.61 -39.10 18.01
CA ILE A 68 -23.53 -39.52 16.61
C ILE A 68 -24.03 -38.41 15.68
N ARG A 69 -25.19 -37.80 15.98
CA ARG A 69 -25.75 -36.70 15.17
C ARG A 69 -24.81 -35.50 15.13
N THR A 70 -24.26 -35.10 16.27
CA THR A 70 -23.34 -33.95 16.33
C THR A 70 -22.05 -34.23 15.57
N ILE A 71 -21.49 -35.44 15.65
CA ILE A 71 -20.27 -35.81 14.90
C ILE A 71 -20.53 -35.85 13.39
N ILE A 72 -21.70 -36.34 12.95
CA ILE A 72 -22.06 -36.35 11.52
C ILE A 72 -22.23 -34.92 10.98
N ASN A 73 -22.87 -34.04 11.74
CA ASN A 73 -23.17 -32.68 11.29
C ASN A 73 -21.97 -31.73 11.40
N ASP A 74 -21.22 -31.80 12.49
CA ASP A 74 -20.18 -30.82 12.84
C ASP A 74 -18.75 -31.40 12.73
N GLY A 75 -18.60 -32.67 12.33
CA GLY A 75 -17.33 -33.35 12.14
C GLY A 75 -16.50 -33.47 13.42
N LEU A 76 -15.18 -33.35 13.29
CA LEU A 76 -14.22 -33.46 14.41
C LEU A 76 -14.43 -32.38 15.49
N SER A 77 -15.07 -31.25 15.15
CA SER A 77 -15.37 -30.18 16.12
C SER A 77 -16.37 -30.64 17.21
N ALA A 78 -17.17 -31.67 16.93
CA ALA A 78 -18.13 -32.26 17.87
C ALA A 78 -17.47 -33.05 19.02
N LEU A 79 -16.21 -33.47 18.82
CA LEU A 79 -15.43 -34.17 19.83
C LEU A 79 -14.90 -33.22 20.91
N GLN A 80 -14.86 -31.91 20.62
CA GLN A 80 -14.39 -30.90 21.55
C GLN A 80 -15.52 -30.40 22.45
N ASP A 81 -15.21 -30.11 23.71
CA ASP A 81 -16.17 -29.53 24.65
C ASP A 81 -16.34 -28.03 24.36
N ARG A 82 -17.45 -27.68 23.67
CA ARG A 82 -17.80 -26.29 23.31
C ARG A 82 -18.03 -25.37 24.52
N ARG A 83 -18.22 -25.91 25.73
CA ARG A 83 -18.40 -25.12 26.96
C ARG A 83 -17.07 -24.64 27.53
N ARG A 84 -15.96 -25.31 27.20
CA ARG A 84 -14.61 -24.86 27.54
C ARG A 84 -14.09 -23.99 26.41
N ARG A 85 -14.23 -22.66 26.54
CA ARG A 85 -13.61 -21.64 25.67
C ARG A 85 -12.06 -21.70 25.59
N GLN A 86 -11.42 -22.70 26.22
CA GLN A 86 -9.96 -22.80 26.38
C GLN A 86 -9.42 -24.21 26.10
N TYR A 87 -9.99 -24.95 25.15
CA TYR A 87 -9.21 -26.01 24.52
C TYR A 87 -8.61 -25.44 23.23
N GLN A 88 -7.35 -25.00 23.32
CA GLN A 88 -6.54 -24.76 22.14
C GLN A 88 -6.59 -26.07 21.33
N PRO A 89 -7.00 -26.04 20.04
CA PRO A 89 -6.77 -27.20 19.20
C PRO A 89 -5.28 -27.52 19.31
N LEU A 90 -4.94 -28.79 19.61
CA LEU A 90 -3.58 -29.33 19.42
C LEU A 90 -3.04 -28.64 18.18
N ALA A 91 -2.03 -27.78 18.39
CA ALA A 91 -1.58 -26.84 17.40
C ALA A 91 -1.55 -27.60 16.08
N THR A 92 -2.44 -27.23 15.17
CA THR A 92 -2.20 -27.61 13.79
C THR A 92 -0.82 -27.04 13.60
N ILE A 93 0.18 -27.88 13.38
CA ILE A 93 1.46 -27.45 12.83
C ILE A 93 1.12 -27.06 11.38
N CYS A 94 0.27 -26.06 11.24
CA CYS A 94 0.36 -25.13 10.18
C CYS A 94 1.72 -24.53 10.50
N HIS A 95 2.72 -24.90 9.70
CA HIS A 95 3.90 -24.07 9.60
C HIS A 95 3.36 -22.68 9.27
N GLN A 96 3.07 -21.87 10.30
CA GLN A 96 2.78 -20.46 10.14
C GLN A 96 4.10 -19.95 9.61
N LEU A 97 4.17 -19.83 8.28
CA LEU A 97 5.28 -19.19 7.60
C LEU A 97 5.56 -17.93 8.41
N PRO A 98 6.77 -17.76 8.96
CA PRO A 98 7.07 -16.65 9.82
C PRO A 98 6.63 -15.36 9.14
N PRO A 99 6.04 -14.41 9.88
CA PRO A 99 5.49 -13.21 9.29
C PRO A 99 6.59 -12.51 8.47
N ILE A 100 6.25 -12.16 7.23
CA ILE A 100 7.17 -11.46 6.34
C ILE A 100 7.51 -10.12 7.00
N ALA A 101 8.81 -9.90 7.24
CA ALA A 101 9.30 -8.73 7.96
C ALA A 101 10.20 -7.91 7.06
N VAL A 102 10.15 -6.58 7.23
CA VAL A 102 11.05 -5.65 6.57
C VAL A 102 12.08 -5.17 7.57
N ARG A 103 13.37 -5.33 7.25
CA ARG A 103 14.48 -4.76 8.00
C ARG A 103 15.18 -3.72 7.13
N GLN A 104 15.55 -2.60 7.75
CA GLN A 104 16.36 -1.58 7.11
C GLN A 104 17.81 -1.74 7.57
N GLN A 105 18.72 -1.92 6.62
CA GLN A 105 20.16 -1.74 6.82
C GLN A 105 20.61 -0.46 6.10
N GLU A 106 21.84 -0.01 6.36
CA GLU A 106 22.35 1.29 5.87
C GLU A 106 22.23 1.44 4.35
N GLN A 107 22.55 0.38 3.59
CA GLN A 107 22.54 0.39 2.13
C GLN A 107 21.39 -0.45 1.51
N PHE A 108 20.77 -1.37 2.26
CA PHE A 108 19.79 -2.30 1.72
C PHE A 108 18.51 -2.36 2.56
N ILE A 109 17.37 -2.50 1.88
CA ILE A 109 16.10 -2.93 2.46
C ILE A 109 16.04 -4.45 2.30
N ILE A 110 15.98 -5.18 3.41
CA ILE A 110 15.90 -6.63 3.45
C ILE A 110 14.48 -7.04 3.79
N ILE A 111 13.87 -7.87 2.94
CA ILE A 111 12.56 -8.46 3.18
C ILE A 111 12.77 -9.94 3.49
N ASP A 112 12.48 -10.34 4.73
CA ASP A 112 12.55 -11.71 5.20
C ASP A 112 11.28 -12.46 4.81
N LEU A 113 11.36 -13.44 3.91
CA LEU A 113 10.21 -14.23 3.44
C LEU A 113 9.92 -15.45 4.32
N GLY A 114 10.24 -15.37 5.62
CA GLY A 114 9.98 -16.42 6.60
C GLY A 114 10.93 -17.62 6.57
N ALA A 115 12.04 -17.58 5.83
CA ALA A 115 13.11 -18.55 5.94
C ALA A 115 14.47 -17.83 5.96
N PRO A 116 15.48 -18.33 6.70
CA PRO A 116 16.77 -17.65 6.85
C PRO A 116 17.47 -17.37 5.51
N ASP A 117 17.30 -18.26 4.52
CA ASP A 117 17.93 -18.15 3.20
C ASP A 117 17.03 -17.52 2.13
N ARG A 118 15.79 -17.12 2.49
CA ARG A 118 14.86 -16.46 1.57
C ARG A 118 14.72 -14.99 1.92
N GLN A 119 15.71 -14.22 1.52
CA GLN A 119 15.76 -12.78 1.71
C GLN A 119 15.75 -12.06 0.37
N LEU A 120 14.89 -11.06 0.21
CA LEU A 120 14.95 -10.14 -0.91
C LEU A 120 15.72 -8.90 -0.46
N LYS A 121 16.89 -8.67 -1.05
CA LYS A 121 17.71 -7.49 -0.81
C LYS A 121 17.45 -6.48 -1.91
N ILE A 122 17.08 -5.27 -1.52
CA ILE A 122 16.81 -4.16 -2.44
C ILE A 122 17.74 -3.01 -2.06
N ASP A 123 18.41 -2.43 -3.03
CA ASP A 123 19.24 -1.26 -2.81
C ASP A 123 18.35 -0.07 -2.38
N LYS A 124 18.75 0.61 -1.31
CA LYS A 124 18.05 1.80 -0.81
C LYS A 124 18.24 3.01 -1.74
N GLN A 125 19.31 3.04 -2.54
CA GLN A 125 19.60 4.10 -3.50
C GLN A 125 18.59 4.09 -4.66
N ASP A 126 18.13 2.91 -5.08
CA ASP A 126 17.06 2.81 -6.06
C ASP A 126 15.68 2.99 -5.41
N THR A 127 15.33 4.27 -5.23
CA THR A 127 14.04 4.67 -4.64
C THR A 127 12.83 4.24 -5.47
N LEU A 128 13.00 3.97 -6.76
CA LEU A 128 11.89 3.55 -7.62
C LEU A 128 11.67 2.05 -7.49
N GLN A 129 12.73 1.24 -7.59
CA GLN A 129 12.68 -0.20 -7.42
C GLN A 129 12.16 -0.58 -6.02
N SER A 130 12.69 0.06 -4.97
CA SER A 130 12.22 -0.16 -3.59
C SER A 130 10.74 0.15 -3.43
N LYS A 131 10.25 1.26 -3.98
CA LYS A 131 8.81 1.58 -3.99
C LYS A 131 8.00 0.53 -4.73
N ILE A 132 8.41 0.13 -5.93
CA ILE A 132 7.68 -0.85 -6.74
C ILE A 132 7.52 -2.16 -5.97
N VAL A 133 8.62 -2.70 -5.45
CA VAL A 133 8.60 -3.99 -4.76
C VAL A 133 7.79 -3.93 -3.47
N LEU A 134 8.03 -2.93 -2.62
CA LEU A 134 7.34 -2.82 -1.32
C LEU A 134 5.85 -2.54 -1.48
N LEU A 135 5.46 -1.70 -2.45
CA LEU A 135 4.04 -1.42 -2.73
C LEU A 135 3.35 -2.64 -3.36
N THR A 136 4.06 -3.43 -4.19
CA THR A 136 3.52 -4.69 -4.75
C THR A 136 3.25 -5.71 -3.65
N MET A 137 4.18 -5.85 -2.70
CA MET A 137 4.00 -6.72 -1.54
C MET A 137 2.89 -6.24 -0.59
N LEU A 138 2.70 -4.93 -0.44
CA LEU A 138 1.56 -4.36 0.29
C LEU A 138 0.23 -4.71 -0.36
N ASN A 139 0.12 -4.54 -1.68
CA ASN A 139 -1.10 -4.89 -2.43
C ASN A 139 -1.42 -6.38 -2.38
N SER A 140 -0.39 -7.23 -2.27
CA SER A 140 -0.52 -8.68 -2.16
C SER A 140 -0.82 -9.16 -0.72
N GLY A 141 -0.93 -8.23 0.24
CA GLY A 141 -1.18 -8.56 1.66
C GLY A 141 0.03 -9.18 2.39
N LEU A 142 1.20 -9.20 1.76
CA LEU A 142 2.43 -9.77 2.32
C LEU A 142 3.08 -8.84 3.34
N LEU A 143 2.92 -7.53 3.16
CA LEU A 143 3.44 -6.50 4.07
C LEU A 143 2.32 -5.59 4.56
N THR A 144 2.47 -5.08 5.79
CA THR A 144 1.53 -4.11 6.34
C THR A 144 1.83 -2.70 5.83
N SER A 145 0.78 -1.86 5.75
CA SER A 145 0.92 -0.44 5.38
C SER A 145 1.87 0.31 6.31
N LYS A 146 1.95 -0.08 7.59
CA LYS A 146 2.88 0.49 8.57
C LYS A 146 4.33 0.18 8.20
N GLN A 147 4.66 -1.09 7.98
CA GLN A 147 6.03 -1.51 7.62
C GLN A 147 6.50 -0.84 6.33
N VAL A 148 5.63 -0.75 5.31
CA VAL A 148 5.98 -0.14 4.03
C VAL A 148 6.11 1.38 4.13
N ALA A 149 5.25 2.04 4.91
CA ALA A 149 5.35 3.47 5.17
C ALA A 149 6.68 3.83 5.86
N GLU A 150 7.09 3.04 6.86
CA GLU A 150 8.37 3.20 7.56
C GLU A 150 9.57 2.92 6.63
N ALA A 151 9.47 1.92 5.76
CA ALA A 151 10.51 1.57 4.78
C ALA A 151 10.75 2.63 3.68
N ILE A 152 9.68 3.26 3.19
CA ILE A 152 9.75 4.26 2.11
C ILE A 152 9.88 5.69 2.67
N GLY A 153 9.63 5.90 3.96
CA GLY A 153 9.64 7.23 4.59
C GLY A 153 8.44 8.10 4.19
N LEU A 154 7.26 7.48 3.99
CA LEU A 154 6.03 8.15 3.59
C LEU A 154 4.92 7.97 4.63
N THR A 155 3.90 8.81 4.58
CA THR A 155 2.71 8.64 5.43
C THR A 155 1.85 7.47 4.95
N ARG A 156 1.22 6.73 5.86
CA ARG A 156 0.36 5.58 5.53
C ARG A 156 -0.70 5.88 4.45
N PRO A 157 -1.43 7.01 4.50
CA PRO A 157 -2.41 7.34 3.46
C PRO A 157 -1.77 7.50 2.08
N ARG A 158 -0.61 8.17 2.02
CA ARG A 158 0.13 8.36 0.78
C ARG A 158 0.65 7.03 0.23
N THR A 159 1.16 6.16 1.10
CA THR A 159 1.58 4.79 0.75
C THR A 159 0.43 3.99 0.15
N MET A 160 -0.77 4.03 0.74
CA MET A 160 -1.94 3.33 0.20
C MET A 160 -2.38 3.89 -1.15
N THR A 161 -2.36 5.21 -1.32
CA THR A 161 -2.67 5.83 -2.63
C THR A 161 -1.67 5.41 -3.70
N LEU A 162 -0.38 5.40 -3.39
CA LEU A 162 0.66 4.95 -4.32
C LEU A 162 0.53 3.45 -4.64
N ALA A 163 0.18 2.62 -3.65
CA ALA A 163 -0.05 1.20 -3.85
C ALA A 163 -1.21 0.94 -4.83
N ARG A 164 -2.34 1.65 -4.66
CA ARG A 164 -3.46 1.58 -5.62
C ARG A 164 -3.08 2.09 -7.00
N GLN A 165 -2.35 3.20 -7.07
CA GLN A 165 -1.89 3.76 -8.34
C GLN A 165 -0.98 2.78 -9.09
N LEU A 166 -0.09 2.09 -8.39
CA LEU A 166 0.77 1.06 -8.96
C LEU A 166 -0.04 -0.09 -9.58
N MET A 167 -1.09 -0.57 -8.89
CA MET A 167 -1.96 -1.63 -9.46
C MET A 167 -2.75 -1.16 -10.68
N GLN A 168 -3.23 0.09 -10.68
CA GLN A 168 -4.13 0.58 -11.72
C GLN A 168 -3.39 1.11 -12.96
N LYS A 169 -2.25 1.76 -12.75
CA LYS A 169 -1.53 2.53 -13.79
C LYS A 169 -0.11 2.03 -14.04
N GLY A 170 0.35 1.04 -13.28
CA GLY A 170 1.68 0.44 -13.42
C GLY A 170 2.82 1.29 -12.86
N ALA A 171 4.06 0.79 -12.98
CA ALA A 171 5.24 1.38 -12.36
C ALA A 171 5.55 2.83 -12.81
N LEU A 172 5.20 3.18 -14.06
CA LEU A 172 5.41 4.52 -14.61
C LEU A 172 4.63 5.62 -13.87
N SER A 173 3.58 5.25 -13.12
CA SER A 173 2.84 6.22 -12.29
C SER A 173 3.62 6.68 -11.06
N LEU A 174 4.67 5.95 -10.66
CA LEU A 174 5.51 6.27 -9.51
C LEU A 174 6.68 7.19 -9.86
N VAL A 175 6.96 7.37 -11.15
CA VAL A 175 7.99 8.28 -11.67
C VAL A 175 7.48 9.72 -11.57
N ASP A 176 8.38 10.67 -11.28
CA ASP A 176 8.00 12.09 -11.24
C ASP A 176 7.61 12.58 -12.64
N GLN A 177 6.30 12.83 -12.82
CA GLN A 177 5.73 13.31 -14.08
C GLN A 177 5.62 14.84 -14.15
N ARG A 178 6.23 15.57 -13.19
CA ARG A 178 6.25 17.03 -13.22
C ARG A 178 6.96 17.55 -14.46
N LYS A 179 6.17 17.86 -15.50
CA LYS A 179 6.58 18.78 -16.54
C LYS A 179 6.44 20.17 -15.92
N GLY A 180 7.55 20.84 -15.64
CA GLY A 180 7.57 22.20 -15.09
C GLY A 180 6.62 23.14 -15.85
N GLN A 181 6.31 24.28 -15.25
CA GLN A 181 5.38 25.26 -15.84
C GLN A 181 5.80 25.62 -17.28
N LYS A 182 5.02 25.16 -18.27
CA LYS A 182 5.32 25.38 -19.70
C LYS A 182 4.92 26.76 -20.21
N GLN A 183 4.00 27.44 -19.52
CA GLN A 183 3.48 28.75 -19.92
C GLN A 183 3.17 29.63 -18.71
N ASP A 184 3.30 30.95 -18.88
CA ASP A 184 3.04 31.93 -17.84
C ASP A 184 1.53 32.14 -17.69
N TYR A 185 0.90 31.58 -16.65
CA TYR A 185 -0.56 31.65 -16.45
C TYR A 185 -1.06 33.00 -15.93
N ARG A 186 -0.22 33.73 -15.18
CA ARG A 186 -0.58 35.02 -14.56
C ARG A 186 -0.23 36.23 -15.42
N VAL A 187 0.69 36.07 -16.37
CA VAL A 187 1.18 37.15 -17.21
C VAL A 187 0.93 36.75 -18.66
N SER A 188 -0.29 37.04 -19.10
CA SER A 188 -0.74 36.77 -20.47
C SER A 188 0.10 37.56 -21.48
N PRO A 189 0.08 37.19 -22.79
CA PRO A 189 0.76 37.94 -23.83
C PRO A 189 0.38 39.43 -23.85
N GLN A 190 -0.88 39.76 -23.57
CA GLN A 190 -1.37 41.14 -23.49
C GLN A 190 -0.70 41.90 -22.35
N ILE A 191 -0.63 41.30 -21.16
CA ILE A 191 0.04 41.88 -19.99
C ILE A 191 1.54 42.08 -20.28
N LYS A 192 2.18 41.15 -21.01
CA LYS A 192 3.58 41.31 -21.42
C LYS A 192 3.77 42.51 -22.34
N ALA A 193 2.84 42.73 -23.28
CA ALA A 193 2.87 43.89 -24.16
C ALA A 193 2.76 45.20 -23.37
N GLU A 194 1.80 45.29 -22.45
CA GLU A 194 1.65 46.45 -21.56
C GLU A 194 2.91 46.71 -20.73
N LEU A 195 3.51 45.65 -20.19
CA LEU A 195 4.74 45.74 -19.42
C LEU A 195 5.92 46.26 -20.25
N ILE A 196 6.03 45.86 -21.52
CA ILE A 196 7.02 46.39 -22.47
C ILE A 196 6.74 47.86 -22.77
N GLN A 197 5.49 48.24 -23.01
CA GLN A 197 5.10 49.61 -23.33
C GLN A 197 5.41 50.59 -22.18
N GLN A 198 4.99 50.27 -20.95
CA GLN A 198 5.26 51.14 -19.80
C GLN A 198 6.78 51.25 -19.56
N PHE A 199 7.52 50.15 -19.68
CA PHE A 199 8.98 50.17 -19.58
C PHE A 199 9.62 51.06 -20.65
N ALA A 200 9.19 50.98 -21.91
CA ALA A 200 9.75 51.77 -23.00
C ALA A 200 9.48 53.26 -22.82
N VAL A 201 8.25 53.64 -22.45
CA VAL A 201 7.87 55.04 -22.18
C VAL A 201 8.73 55.62 -21.07
N ASP A 202 8.88 54.90 -19.95
CA ASP A 202 9.69 55.34 -18.83
C ASP A 202 11.19 55.40 -19.18
N ALA A 203 11.70 54.41 -19.92
CA ALA A 203 13.10 54.42 -20.33
C ALA A 203 13.41 55.64 -21.21
N ILE A 204 12.54 55.96 -22.18
CA ILE A 204 12.72 57.06 -23.14
C ILE A 204 12.56 58.43 -22.46
N THR A 205 11.61 58.56 -21.52
CA THR A 205 11.32 59.84 -20.84
C THR A 205 12.23 60.12 -19.64
N GLY A 206 13.14 59.20 -19.30
CA GLY A 206 14.00 59.31 -18.11
C GLY A 206 13.28 58.97 -16.81
N GLY A 207 12.11 58.33 -16.90
CA GLY A 207 11.31 57.86 -15.77
C GLY A 207 11.91 56.66 -15.02
N ALA A 208 11.28 56.32 -13.90
CA ALA A 208 11.71 55.22 -13.05
C ALA A 208 11.29 53.86 -13.65
N THR A 209 12.24 53.10 -14.19
CA THR A 209 12.00 51.73 -14.70
C THR A 209 12.02 50.64 -13.62
N SER A 210 11.72 50.99 -12.37
CA SER A 210 11.78 50.04 -11.25
C SER A 210 10.56 49.11 -11.27
N GLY A 211 10.70 47.91 -10.71
CA GLY A 211 9.55 46.99 -10.62
C GLY A 211 8.39 47.51 -9.75
N LEU A 212 8.65 48.46 -8.83
CA LEU A 212 7.61 49.11 -8.03
C LEU A 212 6.85 50.13 -8.89
N SER A 213 7.58 51.07 -9.50
CA SER A 213 6.98 52.09 -10.35
C SER A 213 6.18 51.52 -11.52
N ILE A 214 6.70 50.50 -12.21
CA ILE A 214 5.96 49.86 -13.32
C ILE A 214 4.73 49.09 -12.80
N SER A 215 4.81 48.49 -11.61
CA SER A 215 3.66 47.84 -10.97
C SER A 215 2.56 48.85 -10.65
N ASP A 216 2.92 50.01 -10.11
CA ASP A 216 1.98 51.06 -9.76
C ASP A 216 1.33 51.66 -11.01
N GLN A 217 2.12 51.91 -12.06
CA GLN A 217 1.61 52.38 -13.36
C GLN A 217 0.67 51.38 -14.03
N LEU A 218 0.98 50.07 -13.99
CA LEU A 218 0.09 49.05 -14.54
C LEU A 218 -1.24 48.98 -13.79
N LYS A 219 -1.22 49.25 -12.48
CA LYS A 219 -2.42 49.33 -11.66
C LYS A 219 -3.23 50.59 -11.96
N GLU A 220 -2.59 51.74 -12.06
CA GLU A 220 -3.25 53.04 -12.29
C GLU A 220 -3.78 53.19 -13.72
N ARG A 221 -2.97 52.85 -14.73
CA ARG A 221 -3.29 53.10 -16.14
C ARG A 221 -4.09 51.98 -16.79
N CYS A 222 -3.78 50.73 -16.43
CA CYS A 222 -4.33 49.55 -17.12
C CYS A 222 -5.22 48.69 -16.22
N GLN A 223 -5.42 49.07 -14.94
CA GLN A 223 -6.16 48.29 -13.93
C GLN A 223 -5.59 46.86 -13.73
N ILE A 224 -4.33 46.64 -14.09
CA ILE A 224 -3.65 45.35 -14.00
C ILE A 224 -2.91 45.25 -12.66
N THR A 225 -3.32 44.30 -11.82
CA THR A 225 -2.69 44.07 -10.51
C THR A 225 -1.65 42.95 -10.58
N ILE A 226 -0.37 43.32 -10.62
CA ILE A 226 0.76 42.37 -10.63
C ILE A 226 1.76 42.79 -9.58
N SER A 227 2.39 41.83 -8.89
CA SER A 227 3.37 42.18 -7.86
C SER A 227 4.67 42.72 -8.46
N PRO A 228 5.36 43.66 -7.79
CA PRO A 228 6.65 44.19 -8.23
C PRO A 228 7.70 43.11 -8.51
N ARG A 229 7.68 42.00 -7.76
CA ARG A 229 8.57 40.85 -7.96
C ARG A 229 8.31 40.15 -9.31
N THR A 230 7.05 40.03 -9.69
CA THR A 230 6.63 39.41 -10.97
C THR A 230 7.02 40.32 -12.13
N VAL A 231 6.82 41.63 -11.99
CA VAL A 231 7.26 42.63 -12.98
C VAL A 231 8.78 42.54 -13.20
N ARG A 232 9.59 42.58 -12.14
CA ARG A 232 11.06 42.42 -12.25
C ARG A 232 11.45 41.13 -12.95
N HIS A 233 10.86 40.01 -12.53
CA HIS A 233 11.14 38.70 -13.14
C HIS A 233 10.89 38.73 -14.67
N HIS A 234 9.78 39.33 -15.12
CA HIS A 234 9.49 39.42 -16.54
C HIS A 234 10.34 40.44 -17.28
N LEU A 235 10.67 41.59 -16.68
CA LEU A 235 11.61 42.56 -17.26
C LEU A 235 12.98 41.92 -17.51
N ASP A 236 13.50 41.15 -16.55
CA ASP A 236 14.79 40.46 -16.67
C ASP A 236 14.71 39.30 -17.66
N LYS A 237 13.64 38.50 -17.61
CA LYS A 237 13.40 37.38 -18.55
C LYS A 237 13.31 37.87 -20.00
N LEU A 238 12.77 39.07 -20.23
CA LEU A 238 12.69 39.71 -21.55
C LEU A 238 13.95 40.51 -21.92
N GLY A 239 14.92 40.64 -21.01
CA GLY A 239 16.17 41.39 -21.24
C GLY A 239 16.00 42.91 -21.26
N LEU A 240 14.84 43.43 -20.83
CA LEU A 240 14.51 44.86 -20.88
C LEU A 240 15.43 45.69 -19.99
N SER A 241 15.88 45.15 -18.86
CA SER A 241 16.83 45.80 -17.96
C SER A 241 18.17 46.15 -18.63
N LYS A 242 18.57 45.41 -19.67
CA LYS A 242 19.83 45.64 -20.42
C LYS A 242 19.74 46.77 -21.44
N ILE A 243 18.54 47.05 -21.97
CA ILE A 243 18.33 48.03 -23.05
C ILE A 243 17.92 49.42 -22.54
N LYS A 244 17.88 49.61 -21.22
CA LYS A 244 17.45 50.86 -20.59
C LYS A 244 18.23 52.09 -21.09
N ARG A 245 19.54 51.94 -21.35
CA ARG A 245 20.41 53.05 -21.79
C ARG A 245 20.42 53.22 -23.31
N SER A 246 20.30 52.12 -24.06
CA SER A 246 20.33 52.15 -25.53
C SER A 246 19.02 52.64 -26.14
N LEU A 247 17.87 52.41 -25.49
CA LEU A 247 16.56 52.84 -25.98
C LEU A 247 16.45 54.36 -26.21
N PRO A 248 16.82 55.22 -25.23
CA PRO A 248 16.84 56.66 -25.43
C PRO A 248 17.77 57.11 -26.56
N GLU A 249 18.97 56.52 -26.63
CA GLU A 249 19.98 56.82 -27.66
C GLU A 249 19.42 56.55 -29.06
N LEU A 250 18.79 55.39 -29.26
CA LEU A 250 18.14 55.02 -30.53
C LEU A 250 17.03 56.01 -30.91
N VAL A 251 16.18 56.42 -29.96
CA VAL A 251 15.11 57.39 -30.23
C VAL A 251 15.68 58.77 -30.60
N THR A 252 16.77 59.20 -29.95
CA THR A 252 17.42 60.47 -30.31
C THR A 252 18.09 60.44 -31.68
N ALA A 253 18.69 59.31 -32.08
CA ALA A 253 19.26 59.12 -33.41
C ALA A 253 18.18 59.17 -34.50
N VAL A 254 17.02 58.55 -34.27
CA VAL A 254 15.86 58.60 -35.17
C VAL A 254 15.29 60.03 -35.27
N LYS A 255 15.14 60.74 -34.15
CA LYS A 255 14.66 62.14 -34.16
C LYS A 255 15.59 63.09 -34.91
N LYS A 256 16.91 62.85 -34.88
CA LYS A 256 17.91 63.66 -35.61
C LYS A 256 17.84 63.41 -37.12
N THR A 257 17.65 62.17 -37.54
CA THR A 257 17.52 61.79 -38.96
C THR A 257 16.18 62.21 -39.55
N SER A 258 15.08 62.17 -38.78
CA SER A 258 13.76 62.62 -39.25
C SER A 258 13.65 64.14 -39.43
N LYS A 259 14.43 64.94 -38.67
CA LYS A 259 14.51 66.40 -38.89
C LYS A 259 15.29 66.78 -40.14
N ALA A 260 16.19 65.92 -40.62
CA ALA A 260 16.94 66.15 -41.85
C ALA A 260 16.15 65.82 -43.13
N GLY A 261 15.10 64.98 -43.03
CA GLY A 261 14.24 64.62 -44.17
C GLY A 261 12.93 65.40 -44.28
N ALA A 262 12.72 66.44 -43.47
CA ALA A 262 11.52 67.31 -43.53
C ALA A 262 11.85 68.71 -44.08
N SER A 263 12.95 68.83 -44.82
CA SER A 263 13.46 70.06 -45.46
C SER A 263 13.83 69.79 -46.91
N GLU A 264 12.95 69.11 -47.65
CA GLU A 264 12.91 69.09 -49.11
C GLU A 264 11.49 69.46 -49.57
#